data_AF-A0A8U0HQE7-F1
#
_entry.id   AF-A0A8U0HQE7-F1
#
_cell.length_a   1.000
_cell.length_b   1.000
_cell.length_c   1.000
_cell.angle_alpha   90.00
_cell.angle_beta   90.00
_cell.angle_gamma   90.00
#
_symmetry.space_group_name_H-M   'P 1'
#
loop_
_entity.id
_entity.type
_entity.pdbx_description
1 polymer ?
#
loop_
_entity_poly.entity_id
_entity_poly.type
_entity_poly.pdbx_seq_one_letter_code
_entity_poly.pdbx_strand_id
1 'polypeptide(L)' 'MTTCKRCGRPLDAADLVRHERGRFVVVHCPDCKFPLGRYNRHGDDPGTDGPRE' A
#
# COMPACT_ATOMS: atom_id res chain seq x y z
N MET A 1 8.46 7.52 -5.17
CA MET A 1 9.48 6.48 -5.40
C MET A 1 9.72 5.73 -4.10
N THR A 2 9.52 4.42 -4.09
CA THR A 2 9.82 3.56 -2.94
C THR A 2 10.91 2.57 -3.34
N THR A 3 11.87 2.31 -2.47
CA THR A 3 12.93 1.35 -2.78
C THR A 3 12.57 0.01 -2.14
N CYS A 4 12.57 -1.06 -2.94
CA CYS A 4 12.35 -2.38 -2.38
C CYS A 4 13.54 -2.79 -1.50
N LYS A 5 13.29 -3.07 -0.22
CA LYS A 5 14.34 -3.50 0.72
C LYS A 5 15.00 -4.84 0.34
N ARG A 6 14.34 -5.66 -0.49
CA ARG A 6 14.86 -6.97 -0.92
C ARG A 6 15.56 -6.90 -2.27
N CYS A 7 14.91 -6.30 -3.25
CA CYS A 7 15.45 -6.17 -4.60
C CYS A 7 16.48 -5.02 -4.73
N GLY A 8 16.49 -4.05 -3.80
CA GLY A 8 17.32 -2.85 -3.86
C GLY A 8 16.96 -1.86 -4.98
N ARG A 9 15.98 -2.19 -5.81
CA ARG A 9 15.59 -1.35 -6.95
C ARG A 9 14.62 -0.23 -6.54
N PRO A 10 14.72 0.95 -7.18
CA PRO A 10 13.67 1.96 -7.12
C PRO A 10 12.42 1.42 -7.82
N LEU A 11 11.29 1.50 -7.15
CA LEU A 11 9.98 1.17 -7.69
C LEU A 11 9.14 2.44 -7.72
N ASP A 12 8.49 2.65 -8.86
CA ASP A 12 7.51 3.71 -8.96
C ASP A 12 6.17 3.27 -8.37
N ALA A 13 5.37 4.23 -7.93
CA ALA A 13 4.07 3.93 -7.30
C ALA A 13 3.08 3.32 -8.31
N ALA A 14 3.27 3.57 -9.60
CA ALA A 14 2.50 2.96 -10.68
C ALA A 14 2.85 1.48 -10.90
N ASP A 15 4.09 1.07 -10.66
CA ASP A 15 4.57 -0.31 -10.84
C ASP A 15 4.32 -1.22 -9.63
N LEU A 16 3.80 -0.65 -8.54
CA LEU A 16 3.52 -1.40 -7.32
C LEU A 16 2.31 -2.33 -7.50
N VAL A 17 2.51 -3.63 -7.26
CA VAL A 17 1.43 -4.61 -7.30
C VAL A 17 0.63 -4.51 -6.01
N ARG A 18 -0.62 -4.09 -6.13
CA ARG A 18 -1.57 -4.00 -5.01
C ARG A 18 -2.43 -5.24 -5.01
N HIS A 19 -2.29 -6.06 -3.97
CA HIS A 19 -3.12 -7.24 -3.77
C HIS A 19 -4.19 -6.93 -2.72
N GLU A 20 -5.44 -6.97 -3.14
CA GLU A 20 -6.58 -6.66 -2.28
C GLU A 20 -7.07 -7.94 -1.61
N ARG A 21 -7.08 -7.96 -0.27
CA ARG A 21 -7.52 -9.10 0.53
C ARG A 21 -8.53 -8.61 1.56
N GLY A 22 -9.81 -8.66 1.18
CA GLY A 22 -10.92 -8.14 1.97
C GLY A 22 -10.77 -6.63 2.19
N ARG A 23 -10.73 -6.19 3.45
CA ARG A 23 -10.57 -4.78 3.84
C ARG A 23 -9.13 -4.25 3.78
N PHE A 24 -8.17 -5.08 3.40
CA PHE A 24 -6.75 -4.71 3.39
C PHE A 24 -6.21 -4.71 1.97
N VAL A 25 -5.34 -3.75 1.67
CA VAL A 25 -4.52 -3.76 0.47
C VAL A 25 -3.08 -4.04 0.89
N VAL A 26 -2.52 -5.11 0.34
CA VAL A 26 -1.12 -5.47 0.54
C VAL A 26 -0.34 -5.05 -0.70
N VAL A 27 0.69 -4.25 -0.51
CA VAL A 27 1.57 -3.79 -1.58
C VAL A 27 2.76 -4.72 -1.67
N HIS A 28 2.94 -5.30 -2.84
CA HIS A 28 4.05 -6.17 -3.17
C HIS A 28 4.95 -5.53 -4.22
N CYS A 29 6.24 -5.86 -4.15
CA CYS A 29 7.15 -5.63 -5.26
C CYS A 29 6.79 -6.55 -6.44
N PRO A 30 6.70 -6.05 -7.70
CA PRO A 30 6.40 -6.89 -8.87
C PRO A 30 7.46 -7.98 -9.13
N ASP A 31 8.75 -7.67 -8.91
CA ASP A 31 9.87 -8.58 -9.17
C ASP A 31 10.01 -9.66 -8.09
N CYS A 32 10.27 -9.25 -6.84
CA CYS A 32 10.58 -10.18 -5.75
C CYS A 32 9.36 -10.62 -4.92
N LYS A 33 8.15 -10.17 -5.27
CA LYS A 33 6.87 -10.42 -4.56
C LYS A 33 6.89 -10.05 -3.07
N PHE A 34 7.94 -9.34 -2.64
CA PHE A 34 8.16 -9.01 -1.25
C PHE A 34 7.12 -7.98 -0.79
N PRO A 35 6.46 -8.20 0.35
CA PRO A 35 5.51 -7.24 0.88
C PRO A 35 6.25 -5.97 1.32
N LEU A 36 5.99 -4.86 0.63
CA LEU A 36 6.56 -3.55 0.94
C LEU A 36 5.78 -2.87 2.06
N GLY A 37 4.47 -3.12 2.12
CA GLY A 37 3.60 -2.56 3.13
C GLY A 37 2.17 -3.08 2.99
N ARG A 38 1.34 -2.82 3.99
CA ARG A 38 -0.09 -3.10 3.97
C ARG A 38 -0.83 -1.87 4.49
N TYR A 39 -1.92 -1.50 3.86
CA TYR A 39 -2.80 -0.45 4.33
C TYR A 39 -4.24 -0.95 4.36
N ASN A 40 -5.04 -0.40 5.27
CA ASN A 40 -6.48 -0.62 5.26
C ASN A 40 -7.06 0.08 4.04
N ARG A 41 -7.90 -0.63 3.28
CA ARG A 41 -8.75 -0.01 2.26
C ARG A 41 -9.78 0.80 3.02
N HIS A 42 -9.47 2.07 3.32
CA HIS A 42 -10.49 3.05 3.68
C HIS A 42 -11.29 3.35 2.42
N GLY A 43 -12.22 2.45 2.11
CA GLY A 43 -13.13 2.53 0.98
C GLY A 43 -14.59 2.62 1.40
N ASP A 44 -14.86 2.89 2.68
CA ASP A 44 -16.20 3.21 3.16
C ASP A 44 -16.06 4.31 4.22
N ASP A 45 -16.51 5.51 3.85
CA ASP A 45 -16.63 6.77 4.58
C ASP A 45 -15.35 7.50 5.08
N PRO A 46 -15.03 8.70 4.52
CA PRO A 46 -14.26 9.71 5.25
C PRO A 46 -15.15 10.40 6.29
N GLY A 47 -15.78 9.61 7.16
CA GLY A 47 -16.48 10.11 8.33
C GLY A 47 -15.49 10.31 9.46
N THR A 48 -15.45 11.52 10.03
CA THR A 48 -14.78 11.90 11.29
C THR A 48 -13.25 12.06 11.29
N ASP A 49 -12.78 13.14 10.65
CA ASP A 49 -11.84 14.06 11.33
C ASP A 49 -12.46 15.46 11.33
N GLY A 50 -13.47 15.63 12.18
CA GLY A 50 -13.93 16.96 12.59
C GLY A 50 -13.27 17.26 13.94
N PRO A 51 -12.64 18.43 14.14
CA PRO A 51 -12.08 18.78 15.43
C PRO A 51 -13.20 18.78 16.46
N ARG A 52 -12.98 18.06 17.57
CA ARG A 52 -13.90 18.04 18.71
C ARG A 52 -13.84 19.42 19.37
N GLU A 53 -14.95 20.16 19.34
CA GLU A 53 -15.22 21.34 20.16
C GLU A 53 -15.85 20.96 21.50
#